data_AF-A0A0G8CB19-F1
#
_entry.id   AF-A0A0G8CB19-F1
#
_cell.length_a   1.000
_cell.length_b   1.000
_cell.length_c   1.000
_cell.angle_alpha   90.00
_cell.angle_beta   90.00
_cell.angle_gamma   90.00
#
_symmetry.space_group_name_H-M   'P 1'
#
loop_
_entity.id
_entity.type
_entity.pdbx_description
1 polymer ?
#
loop_
_entity_poly.entity_id
_entity_poly.type
_entity_poly.pdbx_seq_one_letter_code
_entity_poly.pdbx_strand_id
1 'polypeptide(L)' 'MTIRTFNSTTPQTITLTPGDRKTFLFEDVQSITFSNATTANAELSPLFIQQTTCICCGESNSYYYESSDYGY' A
#
# COMPACT_ATOMS: atom_id res chain seq x y z
N MET A 1 11.83 -4.40 -4.74
CA MET A 1 10.36 -4.24 -4.75
C MET A 1 10.02 -3.18 -5.76
N THR A 2 9.03 -3.44 -6.61
CA THR A 2 8.54 -2.47 -7.59
C THR A 2 7.04 -2.29 -7.39
N ILE A 3 6.58 -1.05 -7.35
CA ILE A 3 5.17 -0.70 -7.16
C ILE A 3 4.71 0.05 -8.40
N ARG A 4 3.61 -0.43 -8.99
CA ARG A 4 2.88 0.24 -10.07
C ARG A 4 1.57 0.77 -9.54
N THR A 5 1.24 1.99 -9.89
CA THR A 5 -0.07 2.62 -9.62
C THR A 5 -0.77 2.89 -10.94
N PHE A 6 -2.10 2.93 -10.95
CA PHE A 6 -2.88 3.12 -12.18
C PHE A 6 -2.58 4.46 -12.88
N ASN A 7 -2.32 5.49 -12.09
CA ASN A 7 -2.16 6.87 -12.57
C ASN A 7 -0.68 7.27 -12.81
N SER A 8 0.27 6.34 -12.64
CA SER A 8 1.70 6.60 -12.89
C SER A 8 2.24 5.76 -14.03
N THR A 9 2.84 6.42 -15.03
CA THR A 9 3.60 5.75 -16.09
C THR A 9 4.96 5.25 -15.62
N THR A 10 5.46 5.75 -14.48
CA THR A 10 6.76 5.38 -13.94
C THR A 10 6.58 4.52 -12.68
N PRO A 11 6.98 3.23 -12.72
CA PRO A 11 6.96 2.37 -11.54
C PRO A 11 7.96 2.85 -10.49
N GLN A 12 7.61 2.72 -9.21
CA GLN A 12 8.50 3.04 -8.10
C GLN A 12 9.31 1.81 -7.70
N THR A 13 10.64 1.92 -7.76
CA THR A 13 11.55 0.83 -7.40
C THR A 13 12.22 1.10 -6.06
N ILE A 14 12.11 0.14 -5.14
CA ILE A 14 12.61 0.20 -3.78
C ILE A 14 13.51 -1.02 -3.54
N THR A 15 14.74 -0.75 -3.12
CA THR A 15 15.66 -1.78 -2.64
C THR A 15 15.34 -2.11 -1.20
N LEU A 16 15.18 -3.41 -0.92
CA LEU A 16 15.01 -3.96 0.43
C LEU A 16 16.29 -4.69 0.80
N THR A 17 16.84 -4.38 1.96
CA THR A 17 17.98 -5.11 2.56
C THR A 17 17.50 -5.97 3.73
N PRO A 18 18.19 -7.09 4.03
CA PRO A 18 17.86 -7.92 5.19
C PRO A 18 17.82 -7.09 6.49
N GLY A 19 16.74 -7.25 7.27
CA GLY A 19 16.50 -6.46 8.49
C GLY A 19 15.71 -5.16 8.26
N ASP A 20 15.43 -4.78 7.01
CA ASP A 20 14.61 -3.60 6.72
C ASP A 20 13.17 -3.77 7.23
N ARG A 21 12.70 -2.74 7.94
CA ARG A 21 11.26 -2.50 8.18
C ARG A 21 10.89 -1.16 7.56
N LYS A 22 10.15 -1.19 6.47
CA LYS A 22 9.74 0.02 5.73
C LYS A 22 8.22 0.07 5.61
N THR A 23 7.67 1.27 5.77
CA THR A 23 6.25 1.56 5.55
C THR A 23 6.15 2.57 4.43
N PHE A 24 5.23 2.32 3.51
CA PHE A 24 4.99 3.21 2.38
C PHE A 24 3.50 3.48 2.27
N LEU A 25 3.16 4.69 1.83
CA LEU A 25 1.81 5.07 1.46
C LEU A 25 1.75 5.20 -0.07
N PHE A 26 0.87 4.41 -0.68
CA PHE A 26 0.60 4.48 -2.12
C PHE A 26 -0.90 4.45 -2.33
N GLU A 27 -1.37 5.33 -3.21
CA GLU A 27 -2.75 5.36 -3.70
C GLU A 27 -2.83 4.62 -5.04
N ASP A 28 -4.02 4.10 -5.37
CA ASP A 28 -4.32 3.44 -6.65
C ASP A 28 -3.31 2.36 -7.07
N VAL A 29 -2.89 1.53 -6.12
CA VAL A 29 -1.91 0.45 -6.36
C VAL A 29 -2.48 -0.57 -7.34
N GLN A 30 -1.82 -0.73 -8.48
CA GLN A 30 -2.16 -1.72 -9.50
C GLN A 30 -1.45 -3.05 -9.22
N SER A 31 -0.15 -3.01 -8.93
CA SER A 31 0.61 -4.23 -8.63
C SER A 31 1.85 -3.94 -7.80
N ILE A 32 2.24 -4.95 -6.99
CA ILE A 32 3.48 -4.97 -6.23
C ILE A 32 4.26 -6.20 -6.67
N THR A 33 5.51 -6.01 -7.10
CA THR A 33 6.38 -7.09 -7.57
C THR A 33 7.65 -7.15 -6.75
N PHE A 34 8.02 -8.34 -6.31
CA PHE A 34 9.26 -8.60 -5.60
C PHE A 34 10.21 -9.37 -6.53
N SER A 35 11.36 -8.79 -6.80
CA SER A 35 12.44 -9.41 -7.56
C SER A 35 13.69 -9.40 -6.72
N ASN A 36 14.43 -10.51 -6.74
CA ASN A 36 15.73 -10.58 -6.11
C ASN A 36 16.73 -9.82 -6.97
N ALA A 37 17.32 -8.75 -6.42
CA ALA A 37 18.25 -7.89 -7.16
C ALA A 37 19.69 -8.42 -7.13
N THR A 38 19.97 -9.46 -6.35
CA THR A 38 21.32 -10.00 -6.17
C THR A 38 21.42 -11.45 -6.63
N THR A 39 22.34 -11.64 -7.56
CA THR A 39 22.70 -12.84 -8.31
C THR A 39 22.56 -14.20 -7.60
N ALA A 40 21.91 -15.10 -8.33
CA ALA A 40 22.06 -16.56 -8.39
C ALA A 40 21.67 -17.45 -7.20
N ASN A 41 21.84 -17.07 -5.93
CA ASN A 41 21.61 -18.03 -4.81
C ASN A 41 21.02 -17.42 -3.54
N ALA A 42 20.47 -16.21 -3.60
CA ALA A 42 19.78 -15.65 -2.44
C ALA A 42 18.38 -16.26 -2.36
N GLU A 43 18.19 -17.22 -1.45
CA GLU A 43 16.84 -17.57 -1.00
C GLU A 43 16.12 -16.28 -0.60
N LEU A 44 14.86 -16.13 -1.03
CA LEU A 44 14.06 -15.01 -0.57
C LEU A 44 13.97 -15.11 0.95
N SER A 45 14.68 -14.22 1.66
CA SER A 45 14.51 -14.08 3.10
C SER A 45 13.02 -13.92 3.40
N PRO A 46 12.50 -14.50 4.49
CA PRO A 46 11.08 -14.46 4.80
C PRO A 46 10.59 -13.01 4.75
N LEU A 47 9.74 -12.73 3.77
CA LEU A 47 9.19 -11.41 3.52
C LEU A 47 7.82 -11.34 4.18
N PHE A 48 7.67 -10.45 5.15
CA PHE A 48 6.38 -10.15 5.75
C PHE A 48 5.81 -8.88 5.13
N ILE A 49 4.63 -8.99 4.55
CA ILE A 49 3.90 -7.86 3.97
C ILE A 49 2.63 -7.68 4.77
N GLN A 50 2.44 -6.49 5.32
CA GLN A 50 1.20 -6.09 5.96
C GLN A 50 0.62 -4.92 5.20
N GLN A 51 -0.53 -5.16 4.56
CA GLN A 51 -1.33 -4.07 4.02
C GLN A 51 -2.05 -3.38 5.17
N THR A 52 -1.85 -2.08 5.29
CA THR A 52 -2.65 -1.23 6.15
C THR A 52 -3.50 -0.34 5.25
N THR A 53 -4.81 -0.41 5.42
CA THR A 53 -5.72 0.50 4.73
C THR A 53 -5.67 1.85 5.45
N CYS A 54 -5.07 2.84 4.82
CA CYS A 54 -5.34 4.22 5.20
C CYS A 54 -6.60 4.63 4.43
N ILE A 55 -7.73 4.79 5.12
CA ILE A 55 -8.85 5.53 4.54
C ILE A 55 -8.35 6.97 4.51
N CYS A 56 -7.96 7.47 3.33
CA CYS A 56 -7.78 8.91 3.16
C CYS A 56 -9.07 9.52 3.66
N CYS A 57 -9.00 10.27 4.76
CA CYS A 57 -10.13 10.96 5.34
C CYS A 57 -10.81 11.68 4.18
N GLY A 58 -12.03 11.24 3.85
CA GLY A 58 -12.91 12.01 3.00
C GLY A 58 -12.88 13.44 3.54
N GLU A 59 -12.76 14.38 2.60
CA GLU A 59 -12.69 15.81 2.83
C GLU A 59 -13.55 16.23 4.03
N SER A 60 -13.03 17.20 4.79
CA SER A 60 -13.78 17.94 5.81
C SER A 60 -15.09 18.48 5.26
N ASN A 61 -16.14 17.68 5.33
CA ASN A 61 -17.55 18.05 5.24
C ASN A 61 -18.31 17.05 6.11
N SER A 62 -18.25 17.31 7.42
CA SER A 62 -19.12 16.68 8.41
C SER A 62 -20.58 17.06 8.12
N TYR A 63 -21.26 16.28 7.28
CA TYR A 63 -22.71 16.16 7.36
C TYR A 63 -22.99 14.83 8.05
N TYR A 64 -23.02 14.89 9.39
CA TYR A 64 -23.70 13.88 10.19
C TYR A 64 -25.17 13.86 9.75
N TYR A 65 -25.56 12.85 8.97
CA TYR A 65 -26.96 12.44 8.94
C TYR A 65 -27.15 11.47 10.10
N GLU A 66 -27.52 12.03 11.26
CA GLU A 66 -28.14 11.26 12.32
C GLU A 66 -29.47 10.74 11.76
N SER A 67 -29.61 9.41 11.59
CA SER A 67 -30.92 8.83 11.35
C SER A 67 -31.69 8.87 12.66
N SER A 68 -32.50 9.91 12.86
CA SER A 68 -33.54 9.88 13.88
C SER A 68 -34.66 8.96 13.39
N ASP A 69 -34.68 7.77 13.96
CA ASP A 69 -35.78 6.82 14.01
C ASP A 69 -37.10 7.56 14.32
N TYR A 70 -37.96 7.69 13.32
CA TYR A 70 -39.36 8.02 13.51
C TYR A 70 -40.19 6.88 12.95
N GLY A 71 -40.62 6.02 13.87
CA GLY A 71 -41.60 4.99 13.61
C GLY A 71 -42.89 5.57 13.02
N TYR A 72 -43.48 4.76 12.15
CA TYR A 72 -44.90 4.73 11.83
C TYR A 72 -45.32 3.26 11.73
#